data_AF-A0A2W4RBS4-F1
#
_entry.id   AF-A0A2W4RBS4-F1
#
_cell.length_a   1.000
_cell.length_b   1.000
_cell.length_c   1.000
_cell.angle_alpha   90.00
_cell.angle_beta   90.00
_cell.angle_gamma   90.00
#
_symmetry.space_group_name_H-M   'P 1'
#
loop_
_entity.id
_entity.type
_entity.pdbx_description
1 polymer ?
#
loop_
_entity_poly.entity_id
_entity_poly.type
_entity_poly.pdbx_seq_one_letter_code
_entity_poly.pdbx_strand_id
1 'polypeptide(L)'
;MANLKKLTHRSLLGQQGANLIESIASEMGQVWRPTVVHDTGIDGTIEFRDPVTGEVFNTHIQVQSKAVSGAWESENDDRFVYRVREEDLIYWLRGNLPVIL
;
A
#
# COMPACT_ATOMS: atom_id res chain seq x y z
N MET A 1 -15.65 -3.69 -35.52
CA MET A 1 -14.68 -4.50 -34.75
C MET A 1 -15.18 -4.60 -33.33
N ALA A 2 -15.22 -5.79 -32.73
CA ALA A 2 -15.63 -5.94 -31.34
C ALA A 2 -14.57 -5.30 -30.41
N ASN A 3 -15.01 -4.45 -29.48
CA ASN A 3 -14.11 -3.90 -28.46
C ASN A 3 -13.73 -5.03 -27.49
N LEU A 4 -12.45 -5.43 -27.52
CA LEU A 4 -11.90 -6.36 -26.55
C LEU A 4 -11.83 -5.69 -25.17
N LYS A 5 -11.99 -6.50 -24.11
CA LYS A 5 -11.77 -6.04 -22.74
C LYS A 5 -10.31 -5.58 -22.60
N LYS A 6 -10.09 -4.48 -21.87
CA LYS A 6 -8.76 -3.90 -21.65
C LYS A 6 -8.46 -3.88 -20.15
N LEU A 7 -7.32 -4.41 -19.77
CA LEU A 7 -6.68 -4.17 -18.48
C LEU A 7 -5.69 -3.02 -18.66
N THR A 8 -5.76 -1.99 -17.82
CA THR A 8 -4.89 -0.83 -17.97
C THR A 8 -3.50 -1.09 -17.37
N HIS A 9 -2.46 -0.48 -17.93
CA HIS A 9 -1.12 -0.54 -17.34
C HIS A 9 -1.10 0.01 -15.90
N ARG A 10 -1.92 1.03 -15.61
CA ARG A 10 -2.08 1.59 -14.26
C ARG A 10 -2.63 0.56 -13.28
N SER A 11 -3.58 -0.28 -13.70
CA SER A 11 -4.11 -1.37 -12.88
C SER A 11 -3.03 -2.41 -12.57
N LEU A 12 -2.22 -2.78 -13.58
CA LEU A 12 -1.09 -3.70 -13.37
C LEU A 12 -0.03 -3.11 -12.44
N LEU A 13 0.31 -1.83 -12.63
CA LEU A 13 1.29 -1.13 -11.81
C LEU A 13 0.85 -1.02 -10.34
N GLY A 14 -0.43 -0.73 -10.09
CA GLY A 14 -0.99 -0.73 -8.73
C GLY A 14 -0.87 -2.12 -8.08
N GLN A 15 -1.21 -3.18 -8.81
CA GLN A 15 -1.05 -4.55 -8.32
C GLN A 15 0.42 -4.90 -8.04
N GLN A 16 1.35 -4.47 -8.89
CA GLN A 16 2.78 -4.68 -8.66
C GLN A 16 3.27 -4.00 -7.38
N GLY A 17 2.79 -2.78 -7.09
CA GLY A 17 3.07 -2.08 -5.82
C GLY A 17 2.56 -2.85 -4.60
N ALA A 18 1.33 -3.36 -4.66
CA ALA A 18 0.76 -4.19 -3.60
C ALA A 18 1.55 -5.49 -3.38
N ASN A 19 1.97 -6.15 -4.47
CA ASN A 19 2.78 -7.37 -4.40
C ASN A 19 4.15 -7.12 -3.76
N LEU A 20 4.77 -5.96 -4.01
CA LEU A 20 6.04 -5.59 -3.38
C LEU A 20 5.87 -5.43 -1.86
N ILE A 21 4.79 -4.78 -1.41
CA ILE A 21 4.47 -4.66 0.01
C ILE A 21 4.27 -6.03 0.64
N GLU A 22 3.49 -6.91 0.01
CA GLU A 22 3.28 -8.28 0.49
C GLU A 22 4.59 -9.05 0.64
N SER A 23 5.50 -8.89 -0.34
CA SER A 23 6.81 -9.55 -0.31
C SER A 23 7.64 -9.06 0.88
N ILE A 24 7.76 -7.74 1.06
CA ILE A 24 8.52 -7.13 2.17
C ILE A 24 7.91 -7.51 3.53
N ALA A 25 6.58 -7.41 3.68
CA ALA A 25 5.91 -7.75 4.92
C ALA A 25 6.13 -9.23 5.28
N SER A 26 6.05 -10.12 4.29
CA SER A 26 6.30 -11.56 4.48
C SER A 26 7.75 -11.84 4.85
N GLU A 27 8.72 -11.18 4.21
CA GLU A 27 10.14 -11.28 4.55
C GLU A 27 10.43 -10.80 5.98
N MET A 28 9.72 -9.77 6.43
CA MET A 28 9.76 -9.27 7.81
C MET A 28 8.99 -10.17 8.81
N GLY A 29 8.35 -11.25 8.34
CA GLY A 29 7.58 -12.17 9.17
C GLY A 29 6.23 -11.62 9.66
N GLN A 30 5.73 -10.55 9.03
CA GLN A 30 4.49 -9.86 9.36
C GLN A 30 3.32 -10.35 8.50
N VAL A 31 2.08 -10.07 8.92
CA VAL A 31 0.89 -10.56 8.20
C VAL A 31 0.26 -9.44 7.38
N TRP A 32 0.39 -9.51 6.05
CA TRP A 32 -0.26 -8.59 5.11
C TRP A 32 -1.67 -9.05 4.75
N ARG A 33 -2.63 -8.12 4.69
CA ARG A 33 -4.00 -8.35 4.22
C ARG A 33 -4.40 -7.24 3.24
N PRO A 34 -4.49 -7.54 1.93
CA PRO A 34 -4.87 -6.53 0.95
C PRO A 34 -6.35 -6.16 1.04
N THR A 35 -6.68 -4.89 0.79
CA THR A 35 -8.05 -4.42 0.57
C THR A 35 -8.46 -4.79 -0.85
N VAL A 36 -9.24 -5.88 -0.99
CA VAL A 36 -9.59 -6.43 -2.31
C VAL A 36 -10.80 -5.77 -2.98
N VAL A 37 -11.57 -4.96 -2.26
CA VAL A 37 -12.84 -4.40 -2.72
C VAL A 37 -13.01 -2.97 -2.19
N HIS A 38 -13.32 -2.03 -3.09
CA HIS A 38 -13.60 -0.61 -2.79
C HIS A 38 -12.49 0.10 -2.00
N ASP A 39 -11.25 0.08 -2.52
CA ASP A 39 -10.21 0.98 -2.01
C ASP A 39 -10.67 2.45 -2.18
N THR A 40 -10.54 3.21 -1.09
CA THR A 40 -10.79 4.66 -1.04
C THR A 40 -9.63 5.37 -0.35
N GLY A 41 -8.43 4.79 -0.48
CA GLY A 41 -7.20 5.32 0.13
C GLY A 41 -6.56 4.43 1.21
N ILE A 42 -7.01 3.18 1.38
CA ILE A 42 -6.31 2.15 2.17
C ILE A 42 -6.21 0.87 1.34
N ASP A 43 -4.99 0.52 0.93
CA ASP A 43 -4.70 -0.64 0.07
C ASP A 43 -4.59 -1.95 0.85
N GLY A 44 -4.42 -1.88 2.17
CA GLY A 44 -4.47 -3.05 3.04
C GLY A 44 -4.05 -2.77 4.46
N THR A 45 -3.89 -3.83 5.24
CA THR A 45 -3.42 -3.77 6.63
C THR A 45 -2.27 -4.73 6.88
N ILE A 46 -1.35 -4.33 7.76
CA ILE A 46 -0.33 -5.22 8.33
C ILE A 46 -0.70 -5.47 9.78
N GLU A 47 -0.79 -6.75 10.16
CA GLU A 47 -0.83 -7.17 11.56
C GLU A 47 0.56 -7.59 12.01
N PHE A 48 0.97 -7.08 13.18
CA PHE A 48 2.26 -7.43 13.74
C PHE A 48 2.27 -8.85 14.30
N ARG A 49 3.31 -9.58 13.92
CA ARG A 49 3.61 -10.94 14.35
C ARG A 49 5.06 -11.01 14.78
N ASP A 50 5.33 -11.72 15.87
CA ASP A 50 6.70 -12.02 16.28
C ASP A 50 7.37 -12.90 15.21
N PRO A 51 8.48 -12.46 14.58
CA PRO A 51 9.11 -13.24 13.52
C PRO A 51 9.79 -14.52 14.03
N VAL A 52 10.09 -14.62 15.32
CA VAL A 52 10.75 -15.77 15.97
C VAL A 52 9.74 -16.78 16.49
N THR A 53 8.76 -16.33 17.30
CA THR A 53 7.77 -17.23 17.94
C THR A 53 6.56 -17.48 17.05
N GLY A 54 6.23 -16.51 16.21
CA GLY A 54 5.06 -16.53 15.36
C GLY A 54 3.75 -16.12 16.01
N GLU A 55 3.79 -15.64 17.25
CA GLU A 55 2.65 -15.08 17.95
C GLU A 55 2.15 -13.81 17.25
N VAL A 56 0.83 -13.72 17.06
CA VAL A 56 0.17 -12.55 16.47
C VAL A 56 -0.30 -11.62 17.58
N PHE A 57 -0.06 -10.32 17.43
CA PHE A 57 -0.29 -9.35 18.50
C PHE A 57 -1.63 -8.61 18.40
N ASN A 58 -2.45 -8.88 17.37
CA ASN A 58 -3.65 -8.09 17.06
C ASN A 58 -3.37 -6.57 17.05
N THR A 59 -2.16 -6.19 16.70
CA THR A 59 -1.72 -4.80 16.55
C THR A 59 -1.62 -4.54 15.05
N HIS A 60 -2.35 -3.54 14.56
CA HIS A 60 -2.54 -3.32 13.14
C HIS A 60 -2.08 -1.93 12.72
N ILE A 61 -1.58 -1.83 11.49
CA ILE A 61 -1.35 -0.57 10.78
C ILE A 61 -2.01 -0.66 9.40
N GLN A 62 -2.62 0.43 8.97
CA GLN A 62 -3.17 0.57 7.63
C GLN A 62 -2.08 1.01 6.67
N VAL A 63 -2.12 0.54 5.43
CA VAL A 63 -1.13 0.87 4.40
C VAL A 63 -1.83 1.51 3.22
N GLN A 64 -1.25 2.60 2.73
CA GLN A 64 -1.63 3.22 1.48
C GLN A 64 -0.43 3.21 0.53
N SER A 65 -0.50 2.37 -0.50
CA SER A 65 0.51 2.15 -1.53
C SER A 65 0.36 3.09 -2.72
N LYS A 66 1.43 3.77 -3.10
CA LYS A 66 1.44 4.58 -4.33
C LYS A 66 2.53 4.09 -5.27
N ALA A 67 2.11 3.58 -6.44
CA ALA A 67 3.01 3.21 -7.52
C ALA A 67 2.90 4.21 -8.69
N VAL A 68 4.07 4.61 -9.24
CA VAL A 68 4.20 5.50 -10.40
C VAL A 68 5.11 4.86 -11.44
N SER A 69 4.83 5.08 -12.73
CA SER A 69 5.61 4.49 -13.84
C SER A 69 6.82 5.34 -14.25
N GLY A 70 7.06 6.45 -13.57
CA GLY A 70 8.13 7.40 -13.85
C GLY A 70 8.65 7.98 -12.53
N ALA A 71 9.47 9.02 -12.64
CA ALA A 71 10.08 9.61 -11.45
C ALA A 71 9.06 10.29 -10.52
N TRP A 72 9.28 10.15 -9.22
CA TRP A 72 8.64 10.98 -8.21
C TRP A 72 9.08 12.44 -8.33
N GLU A 73 8.35 13.33 -7.67
CA GLU A 73 8.74 14.71 -7.63
C GLU A 73 10.09 14.88 -6.92
N SER A 74 11.01 15.61 -7.56
CA SER A 74 12.35 15.86 -7.03
C SER A 74 13.14 14.58 -6.70
N GLU A 75 12.81 13.46 -7.35
CA GLU A 75 13.51 12.18 -7.15
C GLU A 75 14.97 12.27 -7.56
N ASN A 76 15.83 11.73 -6.71
CA ASN A 76 17.23 11.43 -6.94
C ASN A 76 17.60 10.23 -6.04
N ASP A 77 18.87 9.83 -6.08
CA ASP A 77 19.35 8.62 -5.40
C ASP A 77 19.08 8.59 -3.88
N ASP A 78 18.91 9.75 -3.23
CA ASP A 78 18.76 9.84 -1.76
C ASP A 78 17.38 10.31 -1.30
N ARG A 79 16.55 10.89 -2.18
CA ARG A 79 15.25 11.47 -1.77
C ARG A 79 14.26 11.57 -2.91
N PHE A 80 12.99 11.66 -2.52
CA PHE A 80 11.88 12.07 -3.36
C PHE A 80 10.89 12.90 -2.53
N VAL A 81 9.94 13.55 -3.21
CA VAL A 81 8.83 14.28 -2.60
C VAL A 81 7.53 13.56 -2.91
N TYR A 82 6.77 13.24 -1.87
CA TYR A 82 5.39 12.80 -1.97
C TYR A 82 4.47 13.83 -1.34
N ARG A 83 3.64 14.50 -2.16
CA ARG A 83 2.63 15.45 -1.68
C ARG A 83 1.32 14.73 -1.43
N VAL A 84 0.96 14.64 -0.17
CA VAL A 84 -0.35 14.14 0.27
C VAL A 84 -1.43 15.16 -0.07
N ARG A 85 -2.55 14.71 -0.63
CA ARG A 85 -3.72 15.57 -0.83
C ARG A 85 -4.43 15.76 0.50
N GLU A 86 -4.98 16.96 0.73
CA GLU A 86 -5.65 17.26 2.00
C GLU A 86 -6.82 16.30 2.30
N GLU A 87 -7.60 15.91 1.29
CA GLU A 87 -8.70 14.95 1.43
C GLU A 87 -8.23 13.57 1.90
N ASP A 88 -7.11 13.09 1.35
CA ASP A 88 -6.49 11.81 1.72
C ASP A 88 -5.98 11.88 3.17
N LEU A 89 -5.29 12.96 3.54
CA LEU A 89 -4.79 13.18 4.89
C LEU A 89 -5.92 13.23 5.92
N ILE A 90 -6.99 13.98 5.64
CA ILE A 90 -8.17 14.06 6.50
C ILE A 90 -8.80 12.68 6.67
N TYR A 91 -8.91 11.89 5.59
CA TYR A 91 -9.45 10.55 5.64
C TYR A 91 -8.60 9.62 6.52
N TRP A 92 -7.28 9.60 6.33
CA TRP A 92 -6.35 8.78 7.10
C TRP A 92 -6.33 9.16 8.59
N LEU A 93 -6.31 10.46 8.92
CA LEU A 93 -6.28 10.94 10.29
C LEU A 93 -7.59 10.71 11.07
N ARG A 94 -8.70 10.42 10.37
CA ARG A 94 -9.97 10.02 11.01
C ARG A 94 -10.00 8.54 11.39
N GLY A 95 -9.09 7.73 10.86
CA GLY A 95 -8.99 6.30 11.15
C GLY A 95 -8.70 6.03 12.62
N ASN A 96 -9.12 4.85 13.09
CA ASN A 96 -8.81 4.36 14.44
C ASN A 96 -7.45 3.63 14.51
N LEU A 97 -6.80 3.45 13.36
CA LEU A 97 -5.49 2.83 13.22
C LEU A 97 -4.53 3.82 12.56
N PRO A 98 -3.22 3.76 12.87
CA PRO A 98 -2.23 4.54 12.13
C PRO A 98 -2.20 4.11 10.66
N VAL A 99 -1.81 5.05 9.79
CA VAL A 99 -1.59 4.81 8.36
C VAL A 99 -0.12 5.02 8.02
N ILE A 100 0.48 4.08 7.30
CA ILE A 100 1.80 4.21 6.66
C ILE A 100 1.63 4.36 5.14
N LEU A 101 2.53 5.13 4.53
CA LEU A 101 2.57 5.47 3.10
C LEU A 101 3.77 4.82 2.42
#